data_AF-A0A0M8V7Z1-F1
#
_entry.id   AF-A0A0M8V7Z1-F1
#
_cell.length_a   1.000
_cell.length_b   1.000
_cell.length_c   1.000
_cell.angle_alpha   90.00
_cell.angle_beta   90.00
_cell.angle_gamma   90.00
#
_symmetry.space_group_name_H-M   'P 1'
#
loop_
_entity.id
_entity.type
_entity.pdbx_description
1 polymer ?
#
loop_
_entity_poly.entity_id
_entity_poly.type
_entity_poly.pdbx_seq_one_letter_code
_entity_poly.pdbx_strand_id
1 'polypeptide(L)'
;MRQTWPTGALAPGSRVTVVRAQDWDGPWQGEFAGTIDAMGAPEPNEHAHALNGELLYWVTFDTPHHDSGGDGPYRKAQIWGRYLRADPEPEA
;
A
#
# COMPACT_ATOMS: atom_id res chain seq x y z
N MET A 1 5.81 12.32 17.57
CA MET A 1 4.35 12.32 17.83
C MET A 1 3.83 10.94 17.49
N ARG A 2 3.03 10.30 18.34
CA ARG A 2 2.47 8.97 18.06
C ARG A 2 1.28 9.15 17.14
N GLN A 3 1.41 8.80 15.85
CA GLN A 3 0.32 8.89 14.91
C GLN A 3 -0.79 7.91 15.33
N THR A 4 -2.03 8.38 15.37
CA THR A 4 -3.18 7.54 15.72
C THR A 4 -3.60 6.75 14.48
N TRP A 5 -3.75 5.43 14.62
CA TRP A 5 -4.26 4.61 13.52
C TRP A 5 -5.71 4.99 13.19
N PRO A 6 -6.04 5.33 11.93
CA PRO A 6 -7.41 5.68 11.57
C PRO A 6 -8.35 4.49 11.77
N THR A 7 -9.56 4.76 12.27
CA THR A 7 -10.59 3.72 12.44
C THR A 7 -11.01 3.17 11.07
N GLY A 8 -11.02 1.85 10.92
CA GLY A 8 -11.37 1.18 9.67
C GLY A 8 -10.25 1.11 8.63
N ALA A 9 -9.06 1.65 8.93
CA ALA A 9 -7.89 1.45 8.10
C ALA A 9 -7.33 0.02 8.24
N LEU A 10 -6.65 -0.47 7.20
CA LEU A 10 -5.96 -1.75 7.26
C LEU A 10 -4.98 -1.76 8.45
N ALA A 11 -5.01 -2.82 9.24
CA ALA A 11 -4.23 -2.93 10.44
C ALA A 11 -2.74 -3.14 10.11
N PRO A 12 -1.81 -2.70 10.98
CA PRO A 12 -0.42 -3.08 10.82
C PRO A 12 -0.30 -4.61 10.93
N GLY A 13 0.47 -5.22 10.04
CA GLY A 13 0.58 -6.67 9.90
C GLY A 13 -0.44 -7.31 8.95
N SER A 14 -1.45 -6.58 8.48
CA SER A 14 -2.40 -7.10 7.49
C SER A 14 -1.69 -7.46 6.19
N ARG A 15 -2.05 -8.62 5.63
CA ARG A 15 -1.58 -9.11 4.34
C ARG A 15 -2.33 -8.41 3.21
N VAL A 16 -1.57 -7.93 2.23
CA VAL A 16 -2.13 -7.20 1.09
C VAL A 16 -1.45 -7.61 -0.19
N THR A 17 -2.20 -7.52 -1.28
CA THR A 17 -1.68 -7.47 -2.64
C THR A 17 -1.68 -6.02 -3.12
N VAL A 18 -0.51 -5.52 -3.55
CA VAL A 18 -0.41 -4.28 -4.32
C VAL A 18 -0.90 -4.60 -5.73
N VAL A 19 -2.02 -4.00 -6.14
CA VAL A 19 -2.66 -4.24 -7.44
C VAL A 19 -2.32 -3.13 -8.43
N ARG A 20 -2.36 -3.45 -9.73
CA ARG A 20 -2.16 -2.45 -10.77
C ARG A 20 -3.37 -1.53 -10.89
N ALA A 21 -3.13 -0.32 -11.35
CA ALA A 21 -4.23 0.54 -11.79
C ALA A 21 -4.85 -0.08 -13.06
N GLN A 22 -6.17 0.03 -13.20
CA GLN A 22 -6.86 -0.53 -14.36
C GLN A 22 -6.72 0.38 -15.59
N ASP A 23 -6.63 1.69 -15.37
CA ASP A 23 -6.64 2.71 -16.43
C ASP A 23 -5.23 3.10 -16.93
N TRP A 24 -4.17 2.65 -16.26
CA TRP A 24 -2.78 2.91 -16.64
C TRP A 24 -1.84 1.88 -16.00
N ASP A 25 -0.61 1.76 -16.48
CA ASP A 25 0.38 0.78 -15.98
C ASP A 25 0.71 0.92 -14.48
N GLY A 26 0.30 2.01 -13.85
CA GLY A 26 0.55 2.24 -12.43
C GLY A 26 2.03 2.54 -12.15
N PRO A 27 2.38 2.80 -10.87
CA PRO A 27 3.77 3.06 -10.50
C PRO A 27 4.62 1.78 -10.41
N TRP A 28 4.05 0.59 -10.58
CA TRP A 28 4.77 -0.68 -10.44
C TRP A 28 4.61 -1.58 -11.67
N GLN A 29 5.65 -2.36 -11.97
CA GLN A 29 5.68 -3.26 -13.14
C GLN A 29 4.63 -4.40 -13.08
N GLY A 30 4.15 -4.74 -11.88
CA GLY A 30 3.25 -5.87 -11.68
C GLY A 30 2.53 -5.81 -10.35
N GLU A 31 1.66 -6.81 -10.13
CA GLU A 31 1.03 -7.04 -8.83
C GLU A 31 1.94 -7.90 -7.96
N PHE A 32 1.99 -7.60 -6.67
CA PHE A 32 2.83 -8.34 -5.74
C PHE A 32 2.32 -8.26 -4.31
N ALA A 33 2.73 -9.24 -3.51
CA ALA A 33 2.32 -9.35 -2.12
C ALA A 33 3.19 -8.50 -1.19
N GLY A 34 2.58 -8.04 -0.11
CA GLY A 34 3.24 -7.31 0.95
C GLY A 34 2.45 -7.31 2.25
N THR A 35 2.96 -6.56 3.21
CA THR A 35 2.38 -6.42 4.55
C THR A 35 2.30 -4.95 4.93
N ILE A 36 1.17 -4.54 5.53
CA ILE A 36 1.06 -3.20 6.11
C ILE A 36 2.07 -3.04 7.24
N ASP A 37 2.92 -2.03 7.12
CA ASP A 37 4.05 -1.82 8.00
C ASP A 37 3.67 -0.91 9.17
N ALA A 38 4.14 -1.25 10.37
CA ALA A 38 3.82 -0.49 11.59
C ALA A 38 4.69 0.76 11.80
N MET A 39 5.61 1.09 10.87
CA MET A 39 6.48 2.27 10.97
C MET A 39 5.70 3.58 10.98
N GLY A 40 4.53 3.63 10.35
CA GLY A 40 3.65 4.80 10.32
C GLY A 40 2.19 4.40 10.21
N ALA A 41 1.33 5.13 10.92
CA ALA A 41 -0.11 5.01 10.69
C ALA A 41 -0.45 5.49 9.28
N PRO A 42 -1.52 4.97 8.65
CA PRO A 42 -1.95 5.43 7.35
C PRO A 42 -2.29 6.92 7.38
N GLU A 43 -1.76 7.67 6.42
CA GLU A 43 -1.87 9.13 6.36
C GLU A 43 -2.87 9.55 5.28
N PRO A 44 -3.58 10.69 5.41
CA PRO A 44 -4.41 11.22 4.34
C PRO A 44 -3.60 11.41 3.05
N ASN A 45 -4.15 10.97 1.92
CA ASN A 45 -3.54 11.21 0.63
C ASN A 45 -3.86 12.64 0.16
N GLU A 46 -2.89 13.55 0.30
CA GLU A 46 -3.04 14.95 -0.10
C GLU A 46 -2.82 15.20 -1.61
N HIS A 47 -2.60 14.14 -2.41
CA HIS A 47 -2.38 14.27 -3.84
C HIS A 47 -3.64 14.82 -4.56
N ALA A 48 -3.45 15.67 -5.57
CA ALA A 48 -4.54 16.30 -6.33
C ALA A 48 -5.49 15.32 -7.06
N HIS A 49 -5.11 14.04 -7.14
CA HIS A 49 -5.88 12.96 -7.79
C HIS A 49 -6.30 11.88 -6.79
N ALA A 50 -6.14 12.15 -5.49
CA ALA A 50 -6.59 11.29 -4.42
C ALA A 50 -8.12 11.26 -4.37
N LEU A 51 -8.67 10.11 -4.00
CA LEU A 51 -10.10 10.02 -3.67
C LEU A 51 -10.36 10.67 -2.31
N ASN A 52 -11.59 11.13 -2.06
CA ASN A 52 -11.95 11.70 -0.77
C ASN A 52 -11.78 10.65 0.35
N GLY A 53 -11.00 11.00 1.38
CA GLY A 53 -10.70 10.09 2.49
C GLY A 53 -9.72 8.97 2.15
N GLU A 54 -9.06 9.02 0.99
CA GLU A 54 -8.03 8.05 0.64
C GLU A 54 -6.82 8.15 1.57
N LEU A 55 -6.27 6.99 1.94
CA LEU A 55 -5.12 6.88 2.82
C LEU A 55 -3.90 6.34 2.07
N LEU A 56 -2.72 6.76 2.50
CA LEU A 56 -1.41 6.23 2.12
C LEU A 56 -0.96 5.25 3.19
N TYR A 57 -0.53 4.06 2.78
CA TYR A 57 -0.07 3.01 3.68
C TYR A 57 1.40 2.71 3.40
N TRP A 58 2.21 2.58 4.44
CA TRP A 58 3.51 1.94 4.32
C TRP A 58 3.32 0.45 4.12
N VAL A 59 3.86 -0.09 3.03
CA VAL A 59 3.81 -1.52 2.72
C VAL A 59 5.23 -2.05 2.59
N THR A 60 5.56 -3.06 3.37
CA THR A 60 6.78 -3.86 3.20
C THR A 60 6.50 -4.97 2.20
N PHE A 61 7.34 -5.09 1.18
CA PHE A 61 7.16 -6.06 0.10
C PHE A 61 7.80 -7.39 0.48
N ASP A 62 7.15 -8.50 0.11
CA ASP A 62 7.69 -9.83 0.37
C ASP A 62 8.98 -10.09 -0.43
N THR A 63 9.01 -9.58 -1.65
CA THR A 63 10.18 -9.57 -2.53
C THR A 63 10.51 -8.15 -2.98
N PRO A 64 11.78 -7.80 -3.24
CA PRO A 64 12.11 -6.50 -3.78
C PRO A 64 11.50 -6.28 -5.18
N HIS A 65 10.90 -5.12 -5.45
CA HIS A 65 10.25 -4.80 -6.73
C HIS A 65 10.75 -3.50 -7.34
N HIS A 66 10.81 -3.45 -8.67
CA HIS A 66 11.11 -2.25 -9.43
C HIS A 66 9.82 -1.49 -9.72
N ASP A 67 9.92 -0.16 -9.78
CA ASP A 67 8.84 0.68 -10.25
C ASP A 67 8.70 0.60 -11.78
N SER A 68 7.67 1.25 -12.34
CA SER A 68 7.42 1.25 -13.79
C SER A 68 8.49 1.99 -14.61
N GLY A 69 9.29 2.87 -13.98
CA GLY A 69 10.48 3.49 -14.60
C GLY A 69 11.70 2.57 -14.61
N GLY A 70 11.66 1.47 -13.85
CA GLY A 70 12.76 0.52 -13.68
C GLY A 70 13.64 0.83 -12.47
N ASP A 71 13.32 1.85 -11.67
CA ASP A 71 14.04 2.18 -10.45
C ASP A 71 13.76 1.17 -9.33
N GLY A 72 14.73 0.98 -8.43
CA GLY A 72 14.68 0.00 -7.35
C GLY A 72 15.86 -0.99 -7.34
N PRO A 73 15.67 -2.23 -6.84
CA PRO A 73 14.43 -2.78 -6.31
C PRO A 73 14.13 -2.27 -4.89
N TYR A 74 12.92 -1.76 -4.70
CA TYR A 74 12.41 -1.30 -3.42
C TYR A 74 11.93 -2.48 -2.58
N ARG A 75 12.11 -2.38 -1.27
CA ARG A 75 11.57 -3.34 -0.29
C ARG A 75 10.36 -2.81 0.46
N LYS A 76 10.07 -1.52 0.29
CA LYS A 76 9.02 -0.79 1.00
C LYS A 76 8.68 0.48 0.24
N ALA A 77 7.41 0.86 0.23
CA ALA A 77 6.97 2.15 -0.28
C ALA A 77 5.65 2.58 0.39
N GLN A 78 5.27 3.84 0.18
CA GLN A 78 3.91 4.29 0.45
C GLN A 78 3.02 3.95 -0.75
N ILE A 79 1.91 3.26 -0.48
CA ILE A 79 0.95 2.82 -1.48
C ILE A 79 -0.42 3.41 -1.14
N TRP A 80 -1.12 3.88 -2.16
CA TRP A 80 -2.46 4.43 -1.99
C TRP A 80 -3.45 3.30 -1.68
N GLY A 81 -4.37 3.53 -0.76
CA GLY A 81 -5.29 2.51 -0.27
C GLY A 81 -6.10 1.84 -1.38
N ARG A 82 -6.45 2.56 -2.45
CA ARG A 82 -7.19 1.98 -3.59
C ARG A 82 -6.41 0.92 -4.37
N TYR A 83 -5.08 0.89 -4.26
CA TYR A 83 -4.21 -0.10 -4.89
C TYR A 83 -3.80 -1.21 -3.93
N LEU A 84 -4.48 -1.34 -2.80
CA LEU A 84 -4.27 -2.42 -1.83
C LEU A 84 -5.52 -3.27 -1.76
N ARG A 85 -5.37 -4.54 -2.11
CA ARG A 85 -6.37 -5.56 -1.83
C ARG A 85 -5.95 -6.31 -0.58
N ALA A 86 -6.75 -6.23 0.48
CA ALA A 86 -6.55 -7.10 1.64
C ALA A 86 -6.77 -8.55 1.22
N ASP A 87 -5.82 -9.41 1.54
CA ASP A 87 -6.07 -10.84 1.46
C ASP A 87 -7.06 -11.20 2.58
N PRO A 88 -8.06 -12.06 2.30
CA PRO A 88 -8.94 -12.54 3.37
C PRO A 88 -8.05 -13.19 4.44
N GLU A 89 -8.13 -12.71 5.68
CA GLU A 89 -7.53 -13.45 6.79
C GLU A 89 -8.12 -14.86 6.77
N PRO A 90 -7.30 -15.92 6.84
CA PRO A 90 -7.85 -17.25 7.02
C PRO A 90 -8.64 -17.22 8.34
N GLU A 91 -9.95 -17.39 8.26
CA GLU A 91 -10.78 -17.67 9.45
C GLU A 91 -10.14 -18.85 10.19
N ALA A 92 -9.66 -18.57 11.40
CA ALA A 92 -9.03 -19.55 12.29
C ALA A 92 -10.08 -20.32 13.08
#